data_AF-A0AAV7S3E2-F1
#
_entry.id   AF-A0AAV7S3E2-F1
#
_cell.length_a   1.000
_cell.length_b   1.000
_cell.length_c   1.000
_cell.angle_alpha   90.00
_cell.angle_beta   90.00
_cell.angle_gamma   90.00
#
_symmetry.space_group_name_H-M   'P 1'
#
loop_
_entity.id
_entity.type
_entity.pdbx_description
1 polymer ?
#
loop_
_entity_poly.entity_id
_entity_poly.type
_entity_poly.pdbx_seq_one_letter_code
_entity_poly.pdbx_strand_id
1 'polypeptide(L)'
;MINSTHRRKEDTTIRLITDFHNGHHSIRKYLRKHWYLLYNNPSIQQYISHHPQIGFRRAPNLRDKLCPSFLQLESPGPLFPKPKGFYTCTKCSTCKLGLNRSTTTNINGKEFIIQDFINCESTNVVYLIFRPCQKAYIGSTIRPLKIRIQKHYRNVLKLEAKAPLVEHFQEFHSNERTFTFCGLQRITLSPRGGNLHLRLRQEESRMIINYDTVNTGLNKDHEWHYWLL
;
A
#
# COMPACT_ATOMS: atom_id res chain seq x y z
N MET A 1 -12.39 -39.70 -25.50
CA MET A 1 -13.21 -38.69 -26.21
C MET A 1 -14.45 -38.44 -25.35
N ILE A 2 -14.79 -37.31 -24.75
CA ILE A 2 -14.34 -35.91 -24.75
C ILE A 2 -14.64 -35.41 -23.31
N ASN A 3 -13.64 -34.94 -22.55
CA ASN A 3 -13.88 -34.18 -21.31
C ASN A 3 -14.00 -32.70 -21.68
N SER A 4 -15.22 -32.18 -21.69
CA SER A 4 -15.49 -30.75 -21.82
C SER A 4 -15.09 -30.05 -20.52
N THR A 5 -13.85 -29.57 -20.48
CA THR A 5 -13.41 -28.60 -19.47
C THR A 5 -14.16 -27.29 -19.73
N HIS A 6 -15.21 -27.04 -18.95
CA HIS A 6 -15.82 -25.73 -18.85
C HIS A 6 -14.76 -24.75 -18.32
N ARG A 7 -14.02 -24.09 -19.22
CA ARG A 7 -13.30 -22.86 -18.88
C ARG A 7 -14.36 -21.85 -18.44
N ARG A 8 -14.38 -21.49 -17.15
CA ARG A 8 -15.10 -20.30 -16.67
C ARG A 8 -14.58 -19.12 -17.51
N LYS A 9 -15.45 -18.50 -18.31
CA LYS A 9 -15.16 -17.18 -18.89
C LYS A 9 -14.78 -16.26 -17.73
N GLU A 10 -13.62 -15.61 -17.83
CA GLU A 10 -13.22 -14.58 -16.90
C GLU A 10 -14.30 -13.49 -16.93
N ASP A 11 -15.04 -13.38 -15.83
CA ASP A 11 -16.11 -12.41 -15.68
C ASP A 11 -15.45 -11.06 -15.39
N THR A 12 -15.20 -10.28 -16.43
CA THR A 12 -14.62 -8.92 -16.36
C THR A 12 -15.59 -7.89 -15.76
N THR A 13 -16.71 -8.34 -15.17
CA THR A 13 -17.71 -7.46 -14.57
C THR A 13 -17.31 -7.07 -13.15
N ILE A 14 -16.85 -5.82 -13.00
CA ILE A 14 -16.61 -5.23 -11.68
C ILE A 14 -17.95 -4.95 -11.00
N ARG A 15 -18.10 -5.47 -9.78
CA ARG A 15 -19.27 -5.25 -8.92
C ARG A 15 -18.98 -4.18 -7.88
N LEU A 16 -19.80 -3.12 -7.88
CA LEU A 16 -19.82 -2.14 -6.81
C LEU A 16 -20.78 -2.64 -5.73
N ILE A 17 -20.24 -3.09 -4.60
CA ILE A 17 -21.02 -3.57 -3.45
C ILE A 17 -21.04 -2.47 -2.38
N THR A 18 -22.23 -2.05 -1.97
CA THR A 18 -22.43 -1.02 -0.92
C THR A 18 -23.44 -1.51 0.12
N ASP A 19 -23.53 -0.83 1.26
CA ASP A 19 -24.55 -1.14 2.26
C ASP A 19 -25.92 -0.63 1.79
N PHE A 20 -26.99 -1.38 2.07
CA PHE A 20 -28.34 -0.98 1.75
C PHE A 20 -28.74 0.29 2.51
N HIS A 21 -29.29 1.27 1.80
CA HIS A 21 -29.83 2.49 2.36
C HIS A 21 -31.21 2.75 1.75
N ASN A 22 -32.12 3.43 2.46
CA ASN A 22 -33.46 3.73 1.93
C ASN A 22 -33.39 4.55 0.63
N GLY A 23 -32.36 5.38 0.46
CA GLY A 23 -32.05 6.13 -0.76
C GLY A 23 -31.28 5.36 -1.85
N HIS A 24 -31.16 4.03 -1.77
CA HIS A 24 -30.33 3.25 -2.71
C HIS A 24 -30.77 3.37 -4.17
N HIS A 25 -32.06 3.59 -4.44
CA HIS A 25 -32.55 3.87 -5.80
C HIS A 25 -31.95 5.16 -6.38
N SER A 26 -31.86 6.21 -5.58
CA SER A 26 -31.25 7.49 -5.97
C SER A 26 -29.76 7.32 -6.23
N ILE A 27 -29.05 6.58 -5.37
CA ILE A 27 -27.63 6.25 -5.53
C ILE A 27 -27.43 5.46 -6.83
N ARG A 28 -28.23 4.42 -7.07
CA ARG A 28 -28.16 3.60 -8.28
C ARG A 28 -28.42 4.43 -9.54
N LYS A 29 -29.41 5.32 -9.51
CA LYS A 29 -29.75 6.22 -10.62
C LYS A 29 -28.59 7.19 -10.90
N TYR A 30 -28.02 7.78 -9.86
CA TYR A 30 -26.91 8.73 -9.98
C TYR A 30 -25.65 8.05 -10.52
N LEU A 31 -25.28 6.89 -9.98
CA LEU A 31 -24.12 6.12 -10.44
C LEU A 31 -24.25 5.70 -11.90
N ARG A 32 -25.44 5.27 -12.34
CA ARG A 32 -25.69 4.97 -13.76
C ARG A 32 -25.60 6.21 -14.64
N LYS A 33 -26.17 7.33 -14.19
CA LYS A 33 -26.15 8.61 -14.92
C LYS A 33 -24.73 9.13 -15.13
N HIS A 34 -23.86 9.00 -14.12
CA HIS A 34 -22.51 9.54 -14.14
C HIS A 34 -21.41 8.51 -14.41
N TRP A 35 -21.77 7.27 -14.80
CA TRP A 35 -20.81 6.21 -15.08
C TRP A 35 -19.84 6.55 -16.22
N TYR A 36 -20.29 7.38 -17.17
CA TYR A 36 -19.47 7.85 -18.28
C TYR A 36 -18.18 8.55 -17.82
N LEU A 37 -18.18 9.18 -16.63
CA LEU A 37 -16.98 9.83 -16.08
C LEU A 37 -15.85 8.83 -15.83
N LEU A 38 -16.20 7.60 -15.41
CA LEU A 38 -15.24 6.52 -15.21
C LEU A 38 -14.92 5.83 -16.54
N TYR A 39 -15.93 5.59 -17.39
CA TYR A 39 -15.77 4.93 -18.69
C TYR A 39 -14.90 5.71 -19.67
N ASN A 40 -14.97 7.04 -19.66
CA ASN A 40 -14.19 7.90 -20.54
C ASN A 40 -12.73 8.07 -20.09
N ASN A 41 -12.34 7.52 -18.94
CA ASN A 41 -10.95 7.58 -18.47
C ASN A 41 -10.12 6.46 -19.15
N PRO A 42 -9.14 6.80 -20.02
CA PRO A 42 -8.40 5.80 -20.80
C PRO A 42 -7.66 4.77 -19.93
N SER A 43 -7.18 5.19 -18.75
CA SER A 43 -6.46 4.31 -17.83
C SER A 43 -7.35 3.26 -17.18
N ILE A 44 -8.63 3.57 -16.98
CA ILE A 44 -9.59 2.74 -16.24
C ILE A 44 -10.48 1.92 -17.18
N GLN A 45 -10.76 2.45 -18.39
CA GLN A 45 -11.70 1.88 -19.36
C GLN A 45 -11.44 0.40 -19.67
N GLN A 46 -10.17 -0.01 -19.75
CA GLN A 46 -9.78 -1.41 -20.00
C GLN A 46 -10.18 -2.39 -18.88
N TYR A 47 -10.47 -1.89 -17.67
CA TYR A 47 -10.77 -2.69 -16.50
C TYR A 47 -12.25 -2.67 -16.10
N ILE A 48 -13.06 -1.76 -16.64
CA ILE A 48 -14.46 -1.56 -16.22
C ILE A 48 -15.45 -1.90 -17.33
N SER A 49 -16.62 -2.40 -16.96
CA SER A 49 -17.72 -2.66 -17.89
C SER A 49 -18.44 -1.38 -18.31
N HIS A 50 -19.12 -1.41 -19.46
CA HIS A 50 -19.95 -0.30 -19.97
C HIS A 50 -21.00 0.19 -18.96
N HIS A 51 -21.48 -0.68 -18.07
CA HIS A 51 -22.39 -0.33 -17.00
C HIS A 51 -21.94 -0.93 -15.66
N PRO A 52 -22.24 -0.25 -14.53
CA PRO A 52 -21.91 -0.76 -13.22
C PRO A 52 -22.88 -1.85 -12.78
N GLN A 53 -22.34 -2.98 -12.32
CA GLN A 53 -23.11 -3.93 -11.52
C GLN A 53 -23.14 -3.44 -10.07
N ILE A 54 -24.28 -2.91 -9.63
CA ILE A 54 -24.43 -2.35 -8.28
C ILE A 54 -25.19 -3.36 -7.41
N GLY A 55 -24.53 -3.87 -6.37
CA GLY A 55 -25.10 -4.74 -5.36
C GLY A 55 -25.24 -4.01 -4.02
N PHE A 56 -26.27 -4.35 -3.26
CA PHE A 56 -26.46 -3.87 -1.90
C PHE A 56 -26.40 -5.05 -0.93
N ARG A 57 -25.53 -4.96 0.08
CA ARG A 57 -25.51 -5.90 1.20
C ARG A 57 -26.30 -5.33 2.38
N ARG A 58 -26.71 -6.17 3.32
CA ARG A 58 -27.43 -5.74 4.53
C ARG A 58 -26.61 -4.70 5.29
N ALA A 59 -27.22 -3.57 5.64
CA ALA A 59 -26.61 -2.58 6.53
C ALA A 59 -26.43 -3.16 7.96
N PRO A 60 -25.42 -2.70 8.71
CA PRO A 60 -25.19 -3.17 10.08
C PRO A 60 -26.36 -2.76 10.98
N ASN A 61 -27.01 -3.76 11.60
CA ASN A 61 -28.14 -3.54 12.51
C ASN A 61 -27.66 -3.40 13.97
N LEU A 62 -28.61 -3.16 14.89
CA LEU A 62 -28.29 -3.00 16.31
C LEU A 62 -27.58 -4.23 16.89
N ARG A 63 -27.99 -5.45 16.50
CA ARG A 63 -27.32 -6.70 16.91
C ARG A 63 -25.87 -6.74 16.43
N ASP A 64 -25.60 -6.35 15.19
CA ASP A 64 -24.23 -6.32 14.64
C ASP A 64 -23.32 -5.34 15.39
N LYS A 65 -23.90 -4.26 15.94
CA LYS A 65 -23.19 -3.25 16.74
C LYS A 65 -23.01 -3.65 18.20
N LEU A 66 -24.06 -4.18 18.84
CA LEU A 66 -24.06 -4.49 20.28
C LEU A 66 -23.48 -5.87 20.61
N CYS A 67 -23.59 -6.83 19.69
CA CYS A 67 -23.13 -8.19 19.88
C CYS A 67 -22.19 -8.57 18.72
N PRO A 68 -21.02 -7.92 18.62
CA PRO A 68 -20.05 -8.31 17.62
C PRO A 68 -19.57 -9.73 17.93
N SER A 69 -19.40 -10.55 16.89
CA SER A 69 -18.85 -11.91 17.02
C SER A 69 -17.44 -11.97 17.62
N PHE A 70 -16.79 -10.81 17.75
CA PHE A 70 -15.53 -10.64 18.43
C PHE A 70 -15.57 -9.33 19.21
N LEU A 71 -15.40 -9.42 20.53
CA LEU A 71 -15.19 -8.25 21.38
C LEU A 71 -13.72 -7.83 21.24
N GLN A 72 -13.47 -6.62 20.73
CA GLN A 72 -12.14 -6.02 20.81
C GLN A 72 -11.86 -5.75 22.29
N LEU A 73 -11.17 -6.68 22.95
CA LEU A 73 -10.59 -6.41 24.25
C LEU A 73 -9.51 -5.36 24.03
N GLU A 74 -9.74 -4.16 24.54
CA GLU A 74 -8.68 -3.17 24.68
C GLU A 74 -7.62 -3.78 25.60
N SER A 75 -6.55 -4.31 25.01
CA SER A 75 -5.38 -4.68 25.78
C SER A 75 -4.91 -3.41 26.50
N PRO A 76 -4.72 -3.40 27.84
CA PRO A 76 -4.14 -2.26 28.51
C PRO A 76 -2.86 -1.91 27.76
N GLY A 77 -2.82 -0.70 27.21
CA GLY A 77 -1.69 -0.23 26.43
C GLY A 77 -0.41 -0.36 27.25
N PRO A 78 0.77 -0.38 26.60
CA PRO A 78 2.02 -0.36 27.34
C PRO A 78 2.02 0.82 28.31
N LEU A 79 2.54 0.59 29.54
CA LEU A 79 2.60 1.57 30.62
C LEU A 79 3.21 2.91 30.18
N PHE A 80 4.09 2.85 29.18
CA PHE A 80 4.60 4.00 28.45
C PHE A 80 4.25 3.87 26.96
N PRO A 81 3.43 4.77 26.40
CA PRO A 81 3.12 4.76 24.98
C PRO A 81 4.39 5.02 24.18
N LYS A 82 4.65 4.16 23.20
CA LYS A 82 5.78 4.37 22.27
C LYS A 82 5.48 5.58 21.40
N PRO A 83 6.47 6.44 21.11
CA PRO A 83 6.24 7.60 20.27
C PRO A 83 5.91 7.15 18.84
N LYS A 84 5.00 7.86 18.18
CA LYS A 84 4.66 7.58 16.78
C LYS A 84 5.77 8.09 15.87
N GLY A 85 6.08 7.37 14.80
CA GLY A 85 7.16 7.73 13.87
C GLY A 85 8.17 6.62 13.61
N PHE A 86 9.10 6.93 12.73
CA PHE A 86 10.26 6.09 12.46
C PHE A 86 11.47 6.54 13.30
N TYR A 87 12.03 5.59 14.04
CA TYR A 87 13.17 5.81 14.93
C TYR A 87 14.29 4.81 14.63
N THR A 88 15.47 5.34 14.34
CA THR A 88 16.69 4.59 14.08
C THR A 88 17.26 3.99 15.35
N CYS A 89 17.90 2.83 15.20
CA CYS A 89 18.70 2.24 16.23
C CYS A 89 20.12 2.83 16.16
N THR A 90 20.67 3.29 17.28
CA THR A 90 22.01 3.91 17.32
C THR A 90 23.15 2.92 17.05
N LYS A 91 22.88 1.61 17.13
CA LYS A 91 23.91 0.54 17.11
C LYS A 91 24.11 -0.11 15.74
N CYS A 92 23.13 -0.06 14.84
CA CYS A 92 23.13 -0.85 13.61
C CYS A 92 23.62 -0.04 12.40
N SER A 93 24.49 -0.64 11.59
CA SER A 93 25.08 0.00 10.40
C SER A 93 24.03 0.50 9.40
N THR A 94 22.92 -0.21 9.25
CA THR A 94 21.80 0.20 8.39
C THR A 94 21.17 1.51 8.83
N CYS A 95 21.06 1.75 10.14
CA CYS A 95 20.39 2.94 10.66
C CYS A 95 21.17 4.23 10.42
N LYS A 96 22.44 4.16 10.02
CA LYS A 96 23.19 5.31 9.49
C LYS A 96 22.51 5.92 8.25
N LEU A 97 21.75 5.12 7.49
CA LEU A 97 20.98 5.55 6.33
C LEU A 97 19.55 5.98 6.72
N GLY A 98 19.11 5.77 7.96
CA GLY A 98 17.75 6.04 8.38
C GLY A 98 17.58 7.49 8.81
N LEU A 99 16.42 8.08 8.52
CA LEU A 99 16.07 9.43 8.99
C LEU A 99 14.95 9.37 10.02
N ASN A 100 15.25 9.76 11.26
CA ASN A 100 14.26 9.88 12.32
C ASN A 100 13.19 10.91 11.93
N ARG A 101 11.94 10.49 11.83
CA ARG A 101 10.82 11.38 11.49
C ARG A 101 9.48 10.81 11.92
N SER A 102 8.58 11.68 12.36
CA SER A 102 7.17 11.37 12.65
C SER A 102 6.26 11.63 11.46
N THR A 103 6.69 12.50 10.55
CA THR A 103 5.93 12.89 9.36
C THR A 103 6.80 12.92 8.12
N THR A 104 6.14 12.80 6.97
CA THR A 104 6.77 12.64 5.67
C THR A 104 5.93 13.37 4.63
N THR A 105 6.55 14.15 3.74
CA THR A 105 5.80 14.91 2.74
C THR A 105 5.76 14.15 1.42
N ASN A 106 4.60 14.11 0.78
CA ASN A 106 4.48 13.61 -0.59
C ASN A 106 4.89 14.69 -1.61
N ILE A 107 4.93 14.33 -2.90
CA ILE A 107 5.34 15.29 -3.94
C ILE A 107 4.39 16.48 -4.10
N ASN A 108 3.12 16.31 -3.71
CA ASN A 108 2.11 17.37 -3.74
C ASN A 108 2.15 18.28 -2.50
N GLY A 109 3.19 18.17 -1.65
CA GLY A 109 3.31 18.95 -0.41
C GLY A 109 2.40 18.49 0.72
N LYS A 110 1.63 17.40 0.54
CA LYS A 110 0.75 16.86 1.56
C LYS A 110 1.58 16.07 2.59
N GLU A 111 1.41 16.44 3.84
CA GLU A 111 2.04 15.76 4.96
C GLU A 111 1.32 14.43 5.26
N PHE A 112 2.13 13.39 5.48
CA PHE A 112 1.71 12.07 5.90
C PHE A 112 2.29 11.79 7.29
N ILE A 113 1.40 11.52 8.25
CA ILE A 113 1.77 11.24 9.63
C ILE A 113 1.95 9.73 9.81
N ILE A 114 3.13 9.32 10.27
CA ILE A 114 3.42 7.92 10.60
C ILE A 114 2.72 7.59 11.92
N GLN A 115 1.71 6.73 11.87
CA GLN A 115 0.87 6.42 13.03
C GLN A 115 1.46 5.36 13.97
N ASP A 116 2.41 4.57 13.48
CA ASP A 116 3.04 3.47 14.21
C ASP A 116 4.39 3.90 14.80
N PHE A 117 4.80 3.26 15.90
CA PHE A 117 6.20 3.21 16.27
C PHE A 117 6.92 2.20 15.37
N ILE A 118 7.80 2.69 14.50
CA ILE A 118 8.56 1.88 13.55
C ILE A 118 10.05 2.06 13.81
N ASN A 119 10.79 0.97 13.80
CA ASN A 119 12.24 0.96 13.88
C ASN A 119 12.83 -0.04 12.89
N CYS A 120 14.15 -0.18 12.89
CA CYS A 120 14.85 -1.07 11.97
C CYS A 120 14.54 -2.57 12.17
N GLU A 121 13.99 -2.96 13.31
CA GLU A 121 13.64 -4.35 13.62
C GLU A 121 12.18 -4.67 13.30
N SER A 122 11.39 -3.64 13.00
CA SER A 122 9.98 -3.80 12.64
C SER A 122 9.83 -4.65 11.37
N THR A 123 8.89 -5.59 11.43
CA THR A 123 8.47 -6.47 10.34
C THR A 123 7.14 -6.01 9.75
N ASN A 124 6.79 -6.50 8.56
CA ASN A 124 5.55 -6.15 7.86
C ASN A 124 5.41 -4.63 7.62
N VAL A 125 6.48 -4.02 7.13
CA VAL A 125 6.58 -2.56 7.00
C VAL A 125 6.49 -2.16 5.54
N VAL A 126 5.68 -1.13 5.27
CA VAL A 126 5.79 -0.31 4.06
C VAL A 126 6.78 0.82 4.37
N TYR A 127 7.79 1.00 3.53
CA TYR A 127 8.89 1.93 3.74
C TYR A 127 9.11 2.84 2.54
N LEU A 128 9.74 3.98 2.79
CA LEU A 128 10.17 4.95 1.80
C LEU A 128 11.69 4.98 1.73
N ILE A 129 12.24 4.93 0.52
CA ILE A 129 13.63 5.29 0.20
C ILE A 129 13.59 6.58 -0.61
N PHE A 130 14.44 7.55 -0.29
CA PHE A 130 14.50 8.82 -0.99
C PHE A 130 15.90 9.42 -0.97
N ARG A 131 16.13 10.38 -1.87
CA ARG A 131 17.40 11.09 -2.07
C ARG A 131 17.20 12.60 -2.11
N PRO A 132 18.29 13.39 -2.00
CA PRO A 132 18.29 14.81 -2.30
C PRO A 132 17.84 15.15 -3.73
N CYS A 133 17.90 14.21 -4.69
CA CYS A 133 17.35 14.40 -6.05
C CYS A 133 15.81 14.36 -6.13
N GLN A 134 15.13 14.36 -4.97
CA GLN A 134 13.67 14.43 -4.80
C GLN A 134 12.88 13.24 -5.36
N LYS A 135 13.54 12.22 -5.93
CA LYS A 135 12.88 10.98 -6.32
C LYS A 135 12.75 10.03 -5.13
N ALA A 136 11.59 9.37 -5.06
CA ALA A 136 11.25 8.43 -4.00
C ALA A 136 10.91 7.04 -4.54
N TYR A 137 11.24 6.03 -3.76
CA TYR A 137 10.88 4.63 -3.97
C TYR A 137 10.09 4.13 -2.77
N ILE A 138 8.93 3.53 -3.01
CA ILE A 138 8.14 2.86 -1.98
C ILE A 138 8.26 1.36 -2.17
N GLY A 139 8.45 0.66 -1.06
CA GLY A 139 8.49 -0.79 -1.05
C GLY A 139 7.87 -1.37 0.21
N SER A 140 7.60 -2.67 0.19
CA SER A 140 7.18 -3.42 1.37
C SER A 140 8.13 -4.56 1.75
N THR A 141 8.03 -5.02 3.00
CA THR A 141 8.79 -6.18 3.49
C THR A 141 8.07 -6.88 4.65
N ILE A 142 8.02 -8.21 4.58
CA ILE A 142 7.64 -9.06 5.72
C ILE A 142 8.83 -9.21 6.70
N ARG A 143 10.04 -9.26 6.17
CA ARG A 143 11.29 -9.36 6.96
C ARG A 143 11.58 -8.07 7.72
N PRO A 144 12.42 -8.11 8.78
CA PRO A 144 12.87 -6.90 9.46
C PRO A 144 13.39 -5.85 8.50
N LEU A 145 12.97 -4.59 8.69
CA LEU A 145 13.28 -3.49 7.79
C LEU A 145 14.79 -3.35 7.54
N LYS A 146 15.63 -3.54 8.57
CA LYS A 146 17.10 -3.51 8.46
C LYS A 146 17.65 -4.44 7.39
N ILE A 147 17.08 -5.64 7.25
CA ILE A 147 17.53 -6.66 6.29
C ILE A 147 17.17 -6.22 4.87
N ARG A 148 15.94 -5.70 4.68
CA ARG A 148 15.49 -5.24 3.36
C ARG A 148 16.33 -4.06 2.85
N ILE A 149 16.60 -3.10 3.73
CA ILE A 149 17.41 -1.93 3.39
C ILE A 149 18.87 -2.30 3.13
N GLN A 150 19.47 -3.21 3.91
CA GLN A 150 20.81 -3.72 3.62
C GLN A 150 20.92 -4.37 2.25
N LYS A 151 19.89 -5.13 1.84
CA LYS A 151 19.85 -5.73 0.51
C LYS A 151 19.82 -4.65 -0.58
N HIS A 152 18.96 -3.64 -0.44
CA HIS A 152 18.92 -2.51 -1.37
C HIS A 152 20.26 -1.78 -1.42
N TYR A 153 20.86 -1.50 -0.26
CA TYR A 153 22.14 -0.82 -0.16
C TYR A 153 23.27 -1.59 -0.87
N ARG A 154 23.38 -2.91 -0.63
CA ARG A 154 24.36 -3.76 -1.33
C ARG A 154 24.16 -3.76 -2.84
N ASN A 155 22.91 -3.86 -3.30
CA ASN A 155 22.59 -3.85 -4.73
C ASN A 155 22.92 -2.49 -5.37
N VAL A 156 22.66 -1.38 -4.68
CA VAL A 156 23.01 -0.02 -5.14
C VAL A 156 24.52 0.18 -5.17
N LEU A 157 25.26 -0.29 -4.16
CA LEU A 157 26.71 -0.19 -4.15
C LEU A 157 27.36 -0.94 -5.32
N LYS A 158 26.86 -2.15 -5.61
CA LYS A 158 27.44 -3.04 -6.63
C LYS A 158 26.85 -2.87 -8.03
N LEU A 159 25.71 -2.21 -8.17
CA LEU A 159 24.96 -2.08 -9.43
C LEU A 159 24.58 -3.45 -10.06
N GLU A 160 24.35 -4.47 -9.22
CA GLU A 160 24.21 -5.87 -9.65
C GLU A 160 22.76 -6.34 -9.85
N ALA A 161 21.75 -5.47 -9.71
CA ALA A 161 20.35 -5.86 -9.82
C ALA A 161 19.56 -4.99 -10.79
N LYS A 162 18.73 -5.63 -11.63
CA LYS A 162 17.72 -4.97 -12.47
C LYS A 162 16.52 -4.52 -11.62
N ALA A 163 16.78 -3.63 -10.67
CA ALA A 163 15.76 -3.03 -9.83
C ALA A 163 15.70 -1.53 -10.15
N PRO A 164 14.50 -0.92 -10.17
CA PRO A 164 14.34 0.48 -10.54
C PRO A 164 15.23 1.45 -9.75
N LEU A 165 15.36 1.20 -8.45
CA LEU A 165 16.26 1.94 -7.57
C LEU A 165 17.72 1.87 -8.06
N VAL A 166 18.20 0.68 -8.40
CA VAL A 166 19.61 0.44 -8.78
C VAL A 166 19.93 1.04 -10.14
N GLU A 167 19.02 0.88 -11.11
CA GLU A 167 19.16 1.48 -12.44
C GLU A 167 19.26 3.00 -12.36
N HIS A 168 18.42 3.64 -11.52
CA HIS A 168 18.51 5.07 -11.27
C HIS A 168 19.87 5.49 -10.70
N PHE A 169 20.43 4.70 -9.77
CA PHE A 169 21.76 4.96 -9.23
C PHE A 169 22.86 4.80 -10.27
N GLN A 170 22.73 3.82 -11.17
CA GLN A 170 23.67 3.59 -12.25
C GLN A 170 23.71 4.78 -13.23
N GLU A 171 22.54 5.28 -13.62
CA GLU A 171 22.39 6.33 -14.63
C GLU A 171 22.71 7.74 -14.11
N PHE A 172 22.21 8.10 -12.91
CA PHE A 172 22.24 9.48 -12.43
C PHE A 172 23.19 9.71 -11.26
N HIS A 173 23.65 8.65 -10.58
CA HIS A 173 24.39 8.76 -9.32
C HIS A 173 25.57 7.79 -9.24
N SER A 174 26.34 7.67 -10.32
CA SER A 174 27.45 6.70 -10.41
C SER A 174 28.54 6.95 -9.34
N ASN A 175 28.72 8.21 -8.92
CA ASN A 175 29.72 8.65 -7.94
C ASN A 175 29.22 8.67 -6.48
N GLU A 176 27.91 8.82 -6.24
CA GLU A 176 27.34 8.93 -4.89
C GLU A 176 26.19 7.93 -4.68
N ARG A 177 26.55 6.75 -4.14
CA ARG A 177 25.65 5.59 -4.03
C ARG A 177 25.05 5.42 -2.63
N THR A 178 24.67 6.53 -1.99
CA THR A 178 24.06 6.54 -0.66
C THR A 178 22.60 6.95 -0.80
N PHE A 179 21.70 6.52 0.09
CA PHE A 179 20.31 6.97 0.13
C PHE A 179 19.81 7.05 1.57
N THR A 180 18.67 7.73 1.75
CA THR A 180 17.99 7.81 3.04
C THR A 180 16.72 6.97 3.01
N PHE A 181 16.31 6.43 4.16
CA PHE A 181 15.06 5.70 4.28
C PHE A 181 14.30 6.00 5.58
N CYS A 182 13.02 5.66 5.60
CA CYS A 182 12.22 5.54 6.82
C CYS A 182 11.12 4.48 6.64
N GLY A 183 10.52 4.02 7.74
CA GLY A 183 9.25 3.28 7.70
C GLY A 183 8.05 4.23 7.65
N LEU A 184 7.04 3.90 6.84
CA LEU A 184 5.80 4.67 6.71
C LEU A 184 4.65 4.08 7.52
N GLN A 185 4.48 2.76 7.47
CA GLN A 185 3.35 2.08 8.11
C GLN A 185 3.74 0.64 8.45
N ARG A 186 3.27 0.14 9.59
CA ARG A 186 3.39 -1.26 9.97
C ARG A 186 2.04 -1.95 9.80
N ILE A 187 2.03 -3.06 9.08
CA ILE A 187 0.81 -3.83 8.82
C ILE A 187 0.67 -4.92 9.86
N THR A 188 -0.42 -4.84 10.62
CA THR A 188 -0.87 -5.89 11.53
C THR A 188 -2.14 -6.53 10.99
N LEU A 189 -2.27 -7.84 11.19
CA LEU A 189 -3.53 -8.53 10.92
C LEU A 189 -4.50 -8.25 12.06
N SER A 190 -5.79 -8.26 11.71
CA SER A 190 -6.84 -8.31 12.72
C SER A 190 -6.75 -9.63 13.48
N PRO A 191 -7.29 -9.72 14.71
CA PRO A 191 -7.40 -10.99 15.44
C PRO A 191 -8.15 -12.08 14.67
N ARG A 192 -9.02 -11.70 13.72
CA ARG A 192 -9.73 -12.62 12.82
C ARG A 192 -8.83 -13.19 11.71
N GLY A 193 -7.55 -12.89 11.75
CA GLY A 193 -6.57 -13.25 10.72
C GLY A 193 -6.73 -12.41 9.46
N GLY A 194 -6.46 -13.06 8.33
CA GLY A 194 -6.44 -12.47 7.00
C GLY A 194 -5.13 -12.77 6.27
N ASN A 195 -5.08 -12.42 4.99
CA ASN A 195 -3.86 -12.58 4.20
C ASN A 195 -2.95 -11.35 4.40
N LEU A 196 -1.93 -11.48 5.26
CA LEU A 196 -0.98 -10.42 5.57
C LEU A 196 -0.25 -9.92 4.33
N HIS A 197 0.13 -10.82 3.43
CA HIS A 197 0.88 -10.47 2.23
C HIS A 197 0.02 -9.68 1.25
N LEU A 198 -1.25 -10.05 1.08
CA LEU A 198 -2.21 -9.27 0.30
C LEU A 198 -2.38 -7.88 0.88
N ARG A 199 -2.61 -7.76 2.20
CA ARG A 199 -2.79 -6.48 2.86
C ARG A 199 -1.54 -5.59 2.76
N LEU A 200 -0.36 -6.20 2.90
CA LEU A 200 0.91 -5.50 2.76
C LEU A 200 1.09 -4.94 1.34
N ARG A 201 0.75 -5.73 0.30
CA ARG A 201 0.77 -5.28 -1.10
C ARG A 201 -0.25 -4.19 -1.38
N GLN A 202 -1.46 -4.30 -0.85
CA GLN A 202 -2.49 -3.27 -0.99
C GLN A 202 -2.04 -1.93 -0.40
N GLU A 203 -1.43 -1.94 0.80
CA GLU A 203 -0.92 -0.72 1.44
C GLU A 203 0.32 -0.18 0.73
N GLU A 204 1.20 -1.03 0.19
CA GLU A 204 2.30 -0.61 -0.69
C GLU A 204 1.77 0.13 -1.92
N SER A 205 0.80 -0.46 -2.64
CA SER A 205 0.19 0.18 -3.81
C SER A 205 -0.52 1.49 -3.44
N ARG A 206 -1.22 1.53 -2.32
CA ARG A 206 -1.86 2.77 -1.82
C ARG A 206 -0.84 3.87 -1.58
N MET A 207 0.30 3.53 -0.97
CA MET A 207 1.36 4.51 -0.74
C MET A 207 2.04 4.95 -2.05
N ILE A 208 2.29 4.03 -2.99
CA ILE A 208 2.82 4.37 -4.31
C ILE A 208 1.94 5.41 -5.01
N ILE A 209 0.62 5.24 -4.99
CA ILE A 209 -0.32 6.22 -5.56
C ILE A 209 -0.28 7.54 -4.79
N ASN A 210 -0.32 7.50 -3.46
CA ASN A 210 -0.33 8.71 -2.62
C ASN A 210 0.92 9.59 -2.80
N TYR A 211 2.06 8.98 -3.11
CA TYR A 211 3.34 9.64 -3.35
C TYR A 211 3.67 9.81 -4.83
N ASP A 212 2.82 9.30 -5.72
CA ASP A 212 3.01 9.31 -7.16
C ASP A 212 4.38 8.76 -7.62
N THR A 213 4.89 7.73 -6.92
CA THR A 213 6.27 7.26 -7.13
C THR A 213 6.49 6.49 -8.43
N VAL A 214 5.44 6.27 -9.22
CA VAL A 214 5.54 5.71 -10.58
C VAL A 214 5.90 6.81 -11.58
N ASN A 215 5.17 7.94 -11.55
CA ASN A 215 5.37 9.01 -12.53
C ASN A 215 6.54 9.93 -12.15
N THR A 216 6.68 10.22 -10.86
CA THR A 216 7.64 11.22 -10.37
C THR A 216 8.75 10.61 -9.51
N GLY A 217 8.63 9.33 -9.17
CA GLY A 217 9.58 8.59 -8.35
C GLY A 217 10.40 7.55 -9.09
N LEU A 218 10.66 6.45 -8.40
CA LEU A 218 11.52 5.36 -8.84
C LEU A 218 10.78 4.03 -8.98
N ASN A 219 9.50 3.94 -8.65
CA ASN A 219 8.75 2.70 -8.85
C ASN A 219 8.48 2.51 -10.36
N LYS A 220 8.72 1.31 -10.90
CA LYS A 220 8.28 0.95 -12.26
C LYS A 220 6.86 0.39 -12.22
N ASP A 221 6.25 0.24 -13.41
CA ASP A 221 4.92 -0.33 -13.64
C ASP A 221 4.57 -1.39 -12.60
N HIS A 222 3.78 -0.97 -11.63
CA HIS A 222 3.37 -1.82 -10.54
C HIS A 222 2.24 -2.68 -11.07
N GLU A 223 2.36 -4.00 -10.98
CA GLU A 223 1.25 -4.91 -11.28
C GLU A 223 0.06 -4.57 -10.36
N TRP A 224 -0.94 -3.88 -10.90
CA TRP A 224 -2.09 -3.37 -10.16
C TRP A 224 -3.11 -4.45 -9.79
N HIS A 225 -2.80 -5.72 -10.06
CA HIS A 225 -3.70 -6.87 -9.87
C HIS A 225 -4.17 -7.08 -8.43
N TYR A 226 -3.50 -6.49 -7.43
CA TYR A 226 -3.85 -6.63 -6.01
C TYR A 226 -4.97 -5.70 -5.53
N TRP A 227 -5.43 -4.75 -6.36
CA TRP A 227 -6.60 -3.90 -6.04
C TRP A 227 -7.95 -4.61 -6.26
N LEU A 228 -7.98 -5.69 -7.04
CA LEU A 228 -9.21 -6.38 -7.47
C LEU A 228 -9.57 -7.60 -6.60
N LEU A 229 -8.85 -7.83 -5.48
CA LEU A 229 -9.10 -8.90 -4.51
C LEU A 229 -9.41 -8.31 -3.13
#